data_AF-A0A1Y1YXF3-F1
#
_entry.id   AF-A0A1Y1YXF3-F1
#
_cell.length_a   1.000
_cell.length_b   1.000
_cell.length_c   1.000
_cell.angle_alpha   90.00
_cell.angle_beta   90.00
_cell.angle_gamma   90.00
#
_symmetry.space_group_name_H-M   'P 1'
#
loop_
_entity.id
_entity.type
_entity.pdbx_description
1 polymer ?
#
loop_
_entity_poly.entity_id
_entity_poly.type
_entity_poly.pdbx_seq_one_letter_code
_entity_poly.pdbx_strand_id
1 'polypeptide(L)'
;SKFVSSLVTRLWYGNAGVDTTMLVAFCERVLSWCDSSPSNIYLALMYLQRLKQYCPRLSGGRGSEVRIFAVALLLASKYLEDRPFNNRTWSVITGLDSYEIGVMEREFLSCIQYQLHVSEAEFRRW
;
A
#
# COMPACT_ATOMS: atom_id res chain seq x y z
N SER A 1 -4.24 -13.59 -2.13
CA SER A 1 -5.15 -12.86 -1.23
C SER A 1 -4.80 -13.07 0.25
N LYS A 2 -5.10 -14.22 0.88
CA LYS A 2 -4.86 -14.47 2.33
C LYS A 2 -3.42 -14.25 2.85
N PHE A 3 -2.41 -14.54 2.04
CA PHE A 3 -1.00 -14.34 2.42
C PHE A 3 -0.66 -12.86 2.65
N VAL A 4 -1.04 -11.99 1.70
CA VAL A 4 -0.77 -10.54 1.74
C VAL A 4 -1.42 -9.93 2.98
N SER A 5 -2.67 -10.29 3.25
CA SER A 5 -3.38 -9.77 4.41
C SER A 5 -2.75 -10.23 5.73
N SER A 6 -2.29 -11.47 5.82
CA SER A 6 -1.57 -11.94 7.01
C SER A 6 -0.25 -11.20 7.24
N LEU A 7 0.44 -10.79 6.17
CA LEU A 7 1.73 -10.12 6.23
C LEU A 7 1.57 -8.65 6.67
N VAL A 8 0.61 -7.94 6.07
CA VAL A 8 0.31 -6.53 6.40
C VAL A 8 -0.17 -6.41 7.85
N THR A 9 -1.02 -7.32 8.31
CA THR A 9 -1.50 -7.31 9.70
C THR A 9 -0.39 -7.61 10.69
N ARG A 10 0.50 -8.57 10.38
CA ARG A 10 1.66 -8.89 11.22
C ARG A 10 2.66 -7.74 11.26
N LEU A 11 2.83 -7.03 10.14
CA LEU A 11 3.60 -5.79 10.07
C LEU A 11 2.99 -4.73 10.99
N TRP A 12 1.68 -4.48 10.92
CA TRP A 12 1.02 -3.36 11.62
C TRP A 12 0.76 -3.59 13.11
N TYR A 13 0.28 -4.77 13.48
CA TYR A 13 -0.26 -5.07 14.82
C TYR A 13 0.56 -6.12 15.59
N GLY A 14 1.63 -6.67 15.00
CA GLY A 14 2.35 -7.80 15.58
C GLY A 14 1.49 -9.08 15.57
N ASN A 15 1.65 -9.95 16.57
CA ASN A 15 0.90 -11.23 16.67
C ASN A 15 -0.54 -11.06 17.18
N ALA A 16 -1.05 -9.83 17.22
CA ALA A 16 -2.41 -9.54 17.64
C ALA A 16 -3.40 -9.93 16.53
N GLY A 17 -4.35 -10.80 16.86
CA GLY A 17 -5.43 -11.21 15.96
C GLY A 17 -6.34 -10.03 15.65
N VAL A 18 -6.01 -9.27 14.60
CA VAL A 18 -6.83 -8.19 14.06
C VAL A 18 -7.61 -8.70 12.86
N ASP A 19 -8.87 -8.28 12.77
CA ASP A 19 -9.77 -8.64 11.68
C ASP A 19 -9.27 -8.05 10.35
N THR A 20 -8.66 -8.90 9.52
CA THR A 20 -8.06 -8.54 8.23
C THR A 20 -9.07 -8.48 7.09
N THR A 21 -10.35 -8.76 7.37
CA THR A 21 -11.39 -8.98 6.36
C THR A 21 -11.58 -7.76 5.45
N MET A 22 -11.50 -6.54 5.99
CA MET A 22 -11.58 -5.31 5.17
C MET A 22 -10.38 -5.14 4.24
N LEU A 23 -9.17 -5.47 4.69
CA LEU A 23 -7.96 -5.42 3.87
C LEU A 23 -8.00 -6.49 2.77
N VAL A 24 -8.44 -7.71 3.10
CA VAL A 24 -8.62 -8.80 2.12
C VAL A 24 -9.61 -8.39 1.03
N ALA A 25 -10.79 -7.90 1.42
CA ALA A 25 -11.82 -7.46 0.48
C ALA A 25 -11.37 -6.26 -0.36
N PHE A 26 -10.60 -5.34 0.24
CA PHE A 26 -9.99 -4.22 -0.46
C PHE A 26 -8.95 -4.69 -1.49
N CYS A 27 -8.03 -5.57 -1.10
CA CYS A 27 -7.06 -6.17 -2.00
C CYS A 27 -7.76 -6.89 -3.14
N GLU A 28 -8.79 -7.71 -2.87
CA GLU A 28 -9.52 -8.43 -3.92
C GLU A 28 -10.25 -7.47 -4.89
N ARG A 29 -10.75 -6.34 -4.39
CA ARG A 29 -11.34 -5.31 -5.25
C ARG A 29 -10.30 -4.58 -6.08
N VAL A 30 -9.20 -4.12 -5.49
CA VAL A 30 -8.15 -3.42 -6.26
C VAL A 30 -7.46 -4.35 -7.26
N LEU A 31 -7.14 -5.58 -6.84
CA LEU A 31 -6.51 -6.59 -7.71
C LEU A 31 -7.42 -7.03 -8.85
N SER A 32 -8.74 -7.06 -8.65
CA SER A 32 -9.67 -7.36 -9.74
C SER A 32 -9.84 -6.21 -10.74
N TRP A 33 -9.64 -4.96 -10.31
CA TRP A 33 -9.76 -3.78 -11.16
C TRP A 33 -8.48 -3.39 -11.90
N CYS A 34 -7.32 -3.59 -11.27
CA CYS A 34 -6.06 -3.08 -11.81
C CYS A 34 -5.24 -4.14 -12.58
N ASP A 35 -5.76 -5.34 -12.82
CA ASP A 35 -5.02 -6.50 -13.39
C ASP A 35 -3.58 -6.57 -12.84
N SER A 36 -3.46 -6.29 -11.52
CA SER A 36 -2.19 -5.83 -10.97
C SER A 36 -1.20 -6.96 -11.02
N SER A 37 -0.16 -6.78 -11.83
CA SER A 37 0.98 -7.69 -11.87
C SER A 37 1.48 -7.94 -10.45
N PRO A 38 1.92 -9.17 -10.11
CA PRO A 38 2.54 -9.46 -8.81
C PRO A 38 3.57 -8.40 -8.40
N SER A 39 4.31 -7.84 -9.36
CA SER A 39 5.27 -6.75 -9.16
C SER A 39 4.70 -5.52 -8.43
N ASN A 40 3.45 -5.10 -8.74
CA ASN A 40 2.79 -3.98 -8.05
C ASN A 40 2.59 -4.28 -6.57
N ILE A 41 2.19 -5.52 -6.25
CA ILE A 41 1.98 -5.96 -4.86
C ILE A 41 3.30 -6.02 -4.11
N TYR A 42 4.34 -6.60 -4.72
CA TYR A 42 5.68 -6.67 -4.14
C TYR A 42 6.22 -5.27 -3.85
N LEU A 43 6.16 -4.36 -4.82
CA LEU A 43 6.64 -3.00 -4.66
C LEU A 43 5.87 -2.23 -3.58
N ALA A 44 4.55 -2.39 -3.51
CA ALA A 44 3.73 -1.79 -2.45
C ALA A 44 4.12 -2.30 -1.06
N LEU A 45 4.42 -3.60 -0.91
CA LEU A 45 4.88 -4.18 0.35
C LEU A 45 6.26 -3.65 0.76
N MET A 46 7.17 -3.48 -0.21
CA MET A 46 8.47 -2.84 0.04
C MET A 46 8.32 -1.38 0.50
N TYR A 47 7.38 -0.64 -0.08
CA TYR A 47 7.05 0.71 0.37
C TYR A 47 6.51 0.74 1.80
N LEU A 48 5.65 -0.21 2.19
CA LEU A 48 5.21 -0.33 3.57
C LEU A 48 6.35 -0.64 4.54
N GLN A 49 7.27 -1.52 4.15
CA GLN A 49 8.44 -1.83 4.96
C GLN A 49 9.32 -0.59 5.16
N ARG A 50 9.59 0.16 4.10
CA ARG A 50 10.32 1.44 4.19
C ARG A 50 9.61 2.42 5.11
N LEU A 51 8.29 2.57 4.96
CA LEU A 51 7.50 3.45 5.82
C LEU A 51 7.67 3.09 7.31
N LYS A 52 7.68 1.80 7.66
CA LYS A 52 7.93 1.38 9.05
C LYS A 52 9.35 1.62 9.53
N GLN A 53 10.35 1.55 8.65
CA GLN A 53 11.73 1.87 8.99
C GLN A 53 11.91 3.36 9.28
N TYR A 54 11.32 4.24 8.47
CA TYR A 54 11.41 5.69 8.65
C TYR A 54 10.50 6.23 9.75
N CYS A 55 9.34 5.60 9.94
CA CYS A 55 8.33 6.02 10.92
C CYS A 55 7.95 4.84 11.84
N PRO A 56 8.86 4.38 12.72
CA PRO A 56 8.62 3.21 13.58
C PRO A 56 7.51 3.43 14.61
N ARG A 57 7.09 4.68 14.85
CA ARG A 57 5.99 5.06 15.74
C ARG A 57 4.63 5.09 15.04
N LEU A 58 4.55 4.82 13.73
CA LEU A 58 3.27 4.64 13.03
C LEU A 58 2.58 3.36 13.51
N SER A 59 1.90 3.46 14.64
CA SER A 59 0.91 2.51 15.13
C SER A 59 -0.45 3.12 14.85
N GLY A 60 -0.90 3.00 13.60
CA GLY A 60 -2.17 3.58 13.20
C GLY A 60 -3.36 2.90 13.89
N GLY A 61 -4.46 3.65 14.08
CA GLY A 61 -5.71 3.12 14.63
C GLY A 61 -6.39 2.11 13.69
N ARG A 62 -7.43 1.41 14.17
CA ARG A 62 -8.21 0.45 13.37
C ARG A 62 -8.62 1.05 12.01
N GLY A 63 -8.30 0.36 10.90
CA GLY A 63 -8.64 0.79 9.54
C GLY A 63 -7.60 1.69 8.85
N SER A 64 -6.62 2.21 9.59
CA SER A 64 -5.53 3.01 9.00
C SER A 64 -4.59 2.15 8.14
N GLU A 65 -4.42 0.87 8.48
CA GLU A 65 -3.64 -0.10 7.72
C GLU A 65 -4.18 -0.29 6.29
N VAL A 66 -5.51 -0.25 6.13
CA VAL A 66 -6.15 -0.39 4.81
C VAL A 66 -5.86 0.83 3.96
N ARG A 67 -6.01 2.03 4.55
CA ARG A 67 -5.73 3.31 3.89
C ARG A 67 -4.27 3.44 3.48
N ILE A 68 -3.35 3.04 4.36
CA ILE A 68 -1.91 3.15 4.09
C ILE A 68 -1.47 2.12 3.05
N PHE A 69 -1.98 0.89 3.10
CA PHE A 69 -1.74 -0.08 2.04
C PHE A 69 -2.34 0.37 0.69
N ALA A 70 -3.52 0.97 0.68
CA ALA A 70 -4.15 1.53 -0.51
C ALA A 70 -3.23 2.54 -1.21
N VAL A 71 -2.65 3.48 -0.45
CA VAL A 71 -1.75 4.48 -1.01
C VAL A 71 -0.41 3.88 -1.44
N ALA A 72 0.12 2.89 -0.69
CA ALA A 72 1.32 2.18 -1.13
C ALA A 72 1.11 1.47 -2.48
N LEU A 73 -0.05 0.83 -2.67
CA LEU A 73 -0.41 0.14 -3.90
C LEU A 73 -0.65 1.11 -5.06
N LEU A 74 -1.30 2.23 -4.78
CA LEU A 74 -1.46 3.33 -5.72
C LEU A 74 -0.10 3.85 -6.21
N LEU A 75 0.82 4.14 -5.29
CA LEU A 75 2.16 4.63 -5.63
C LEU A 75 2.95 3.59 -6.44
N ALA A 76 2.83 2.31 -6.10
CA ALA A 76 3.46 1.23 -6.85
C ALA A 76 2.94 1.13 -8.30
N SER A 77 1.61 1.19 -8.49
CA SER A 77 0.99 1.23 -9.82
C SER A 77 1.44 2.47 -10.60
N LYS A 78 1.48 3.65 -9.96
CA LYS A 78 2.04 4.88 -10.56
C LYS A 78 3.50 4.77 -10.96
N TYR A 79 4.29 3.95 -10.29
CA TYR A 79 5.71 3.79 -10.56
C TYR A 79 6.00 2.78 -11.68
N LEU A 80 5.20 1.70 -11.76
CA LEU A 80 5.45 0.58 -12.67
C LEU A 80 4.66 0.65 -13.98
N GLU A 81 3.52 1.35 -14.00
CA GLU A 81 2.65 1.40 -15.18
C GLU A 81 2.92 2.64 -16.04
N ASP A 82 2.97 2.46 -17.35
CA ASP A 82 3.12 3.56 -18.32
C ASP A 82 1.91 4.52 -18.34
N ARG A 83 0.73 4.01 -17.94
CA ARG A 83 -0.54 4.76 -17.90
C ARG A 83 -1.25 4.54 -16.57
N PRO A 84 -0.75 5.11 -15.48
CA PRO A 84 -1.30 4.84 -14.19
C PRO A 84 -2.65 5.53 -13.99
N PHE A 85 -3.53 4.88 -13.22
CA PHE A 85 -4.80 5.48 -12.84
C PHE A 85 -4.61 6.76 -12.01
N ASN A 86 -5.39 7.78 -12.33
CA ASN A 86 -5.40 9.03 -11.57
C ASN A 86 -6.19 8.88 -10.25
N ASN A 87 -6.09 9.89 -9.39
CA ASN A 87 -6.69 9.85 -8.05
C ASN A 87 -8.22 9.78 -8.07
N ARG A 88 -8.89 10.20 -9.16
CA ARG A 88 -10.35 10.03 -9.31
C ARG A 88 -10.72 8.57 -9.53
N THR A 89 -9.98 7.86 -10.38
CA THR A 89 -10.19 6.42 -10.56
C THR A 89 -9.94 5.67 -9.26
N TRP A 90 -8.86 6.00 -8.54
CA TRP A 90 -8.59 5.41 -7.22
C TRP A 90 -9.66 5.76 -6.18
N SER A 91 -10.24 6.96 -6.23
CA SER A 91 -11.38 7.34 -5.39
C SER A 91 -12.58 6.42 -5.62
N VAL A 92 -12.89 6.07 -6.87
CA VAL A 92 -13.98 5.12 -7.20
C VAL A 92 -13.68 3.71 -6.70
N ILE A 93 -12.45 3.22 -6.89
CA ILE A 93 -12.05 1.85 -6.50
C ILE A 93 -12.03 1.70 -4.97
N THR A 94 -11.48 2.69 -4.27
CA THR A 94 -11.27 2.64 -2.81
C THR A 94 -12.47 3.14 -2.02
N GLY A 95 -13.33 3.95 -2.63
CA GLY A 95 -14.41 4.68 -1.94
C GLY A 95 -13.93 5.86 -1.09
N LEU A 96 -12.63 6.20 -1.15
CA LEU A 96 -12.05 7.36 -0.45
C LEU A 96 -12.21 8.62 -1.30
N ASP A 97 -12.27 9.78 -0.66
CA ASP A 97 -12.31 11.04 -1.40
C ASP A 97 -10.99 11.28 -2.18
N SER A 98 -11.09 11.77 -3.41
CA SER A 98 -9.92 12.00 -4.27
C SER A 98 -8.93 13.01 -3.70
N TYR A 99 -9.40 14.01 -2.94
CA TYR A 99 -8.56 14.96 -2.21
C TYR A 99 -7.86 14.27 -1.04
N GLU A 100 -8.56 13.43 -0.28
CA GLU A 100 -7.99 12.64 0.82
C GLU A 100 -6.87 11.73 0.31
N ILE A 101 -7.09 11.02 -0.80
CA ILE A 101 -6.05 10.20 -1.46
C ILE A 101 -4.83 11.06 -1.81
N GLY A 102 -5.05 12.25 -2.36
CA GLY A 102 -3.96 13.16 -2.71
C GLY A 102 -3.16 13.66 -1.50
N VAL A 103 -3.82 13.91 -0.36
CA VAL A 103 -3.15 14.25 0.90
C VAL A 103 -2.30 13.07 1.38
N MET A 104 -2.91 11.89 1.46
CA MET A 104 -2.24 10.69 1.93
C MET A 104 -1.03 10.30 1.06
N GLU A 105 -1.10 10.46 -0.26
CA GLU A 105 0.04 10.26 -1.16
C GLU A 105 1.22 11.16 -0.78
N ARG A 106 0.97 12.46 -0.61
CA ARG A 106 2.03 13.43 -0.28
C ARG A 106 2.64 13.12 1.08
N GLU A 107 1.82 12.77 2.07
CA GLU A 107 2.30 12.37 3.40
C GLU A 107 3.14 11.10 3.33
N PHE A 108 2.66 10.07 2.61
CA PHE A 108 3.38 8.81 2.44
C PHE A 108 4.75 9.05 1.80
N LEU A 109 4.78 9.80 0.69
CA LEU A 109 6.02 10.15 -0.02
C LEU A 109 6.99 10.92 0.87
N SER A 110 6.48 11.88 1.65
CA SER A 110 7.29 12.62 2.61
C SER A 110 7.90 11.70 3.68
N CYS A 111 7.11 10.74 4.20
CA CYS A 111 7.59 9.79 5.22
C CYS A 111 8.70 8.87 4.69
N ILE A 112 8.61 8.41 3.44
CA ILE A 112 9.67 7.59 2.82
C ILE A 112 10.77 8.42 2.14
N GLN A 113 10.79 9.75 2.36
CA GLN A 113 11.77 10.67 1.76
C GLN A 113 11.86 10.55 0.23
N TYR A 114 10.73 10.31 -0.44
CA TYR A 114 10.63 10.09 -1.88
C TYR A 114 11.51 8.95 -2.42
N GLN A 115 11.97 8.05 -1.55
CA GLN A 115 12.73 6.85 -1.92
C GLN A 115 11.76 5.80 -2.49
N LEU A 116 11.33 5.99 -3.75
CA LEU A 116 10.47 5.06 -4.48
C LEU A 116 11.29 4.05 -5.31
N HIS A 117 12.52 4.40 -5.67
CA HIS A 117 13.38 3.52 -6.43
C HIS A 117 13.76 2.30 -5.59
N VAL A 118 13.54 1.11 -6.15
CA VAL A 118 13.99 -0.17 -5.59
C VAL A 118 14.99 -0.75 -6.57
N SER A 119 16.22 -0.96 -6.12
CA SER A 119 17.24 -1.59 -6.97
C SER A 119 16.96 -3.08 -7.13
N GLU A 120 17.44 -3.69 -8.22
CA GLU A 120 17.29 -5.13 -8.42
C GLU A 120 17.94 -5.95 -7.28
N ALA A 121 19.06 -5.47 -6.73
CA ALA A 121 19.73 -6.09 -5.59
C ALA A 121 18.87 -6.05 -4.31
N GLU A 122 18.11 -4.97 -4.12
CA GLU A 122 17.19 -4.82 -3.00
C GLU A 122 15.94 -5.68 -3.20
N PHE A 123 15.42 -5.73 -4.43
CA PHE A 123 14.31 -6.61 -4.80
C PHE A 123 14.65 -8.09 -4.62
N ARG A 124 15.85 -8.52 -5.03
CA ARG A 124 16.33 -9.92 -4.87
C ARG A 124 16.62 -10.32 -3.43
N ARG A 125 16.85 -9.36 -2.52
CA ARG A 125 17.12 -9.61 -1.09
C ARG A 125 15.85 -9.80 -0.25
N TRP A 126 14.70 -9.47 -0.81
CA TRP A 126 13.40 -9.53 -0.16
C TRP A 126 12.76 -10.92 -0.28
#